data_AF-A0A317IZJ8-F1
#
_entry.id   AF-A0A317IZJ8-F1
#
_cell.length_a   1.000
_cell.length_b   1.000
_cell.length_c   1.000
_cell.angle_alpha   90.00
_cell.angle_beta   90.00
_cell.angle_gamma   90.00
#
_symmetry.space_group_name_H-M   'P 1'
#
loop_
_entity.id
_entity.type
_entity.pdbx_description
1 polymer ?
#
loop_
_entity_poly.entity_id
_entity_poly.type
_entity_poly.pdbx_seq_one_letter_code
_entity_poly.pdbx_strand_id
1 'polypeptide(L)'
;GVMVDGGKENWLKYIREHNLKDWIHVYQTQAAHDADYNAGRPSYKQLYDVYQTPMLYLLDGNKNIIAKKLNYEQLDEFLDVKMKKEKKTN
;
A
#
# COMPACT_ATOMS: atom_id res chain seq x y z
N GLY A 1 -1.51 -5.70 1.11
CA GLY A 1 -2.33 -4.59 0.59
C GLY A 1 -3.19 -3.97 1.67
N VAL A 2 -3.70 -2.76 1.43
CA VAL A 2 -4.59 -2.04 2.35
C VAL A 2 -5.99 -1.98 1.73
N MET A 3 -7.01 -2.43 2.47
CA MET A 3 -8.41 -2.34 2.01
C MET A 3 -8.84 -0.88 1.90
N VAL A 4 -9.41 -0.50 0.75
CA VAL A 4 -9.90 0.86 0.49
C VAL A 4 -11.42 0.94 0.56
N ASP A 5 -12.10 -0.10 0.07
CA ASP A 5 -13.56 -0.18 -0.01
C ASP A 5 -14.02 -1.65 -0.07
N GLY A 6 -15.33 -1.89 -0.05
CA GLY A 6 -15.96 -3.21 -0.20
C GLY A 6 -16.27 -3.92 1.12
N GLY A 7 -15.79 -3.38 2.24
CA GLY A 7 -16.05 -3.92 3.57
C GLY A 7 -15.21 -5.15 3.94
N LYS A 8 -15.08 -5.37 5.25
CA LYS A 8 -14.21 -6.41 5.83
C LYS A 8 -14.53 -7.81 5.30
N GLU A 9 -15.80 -8.17 5.18
CA GLU A 9 -16.20 -9.52 4.80
C GLU A 9 -15.79 -9.86 3.37
N ASN A 10 -16.08 -8.97 2.41
CA ASN A 10 -15.67 -9.14 1.02
C ASN A 10 -14.15 -9.15 0.88
N TRP A 11 -13.44 -8.32 1.64
CA TRP A 11 -11.98 -8.30 1.65
C TRP A 11 -11.38 -9.63 2.14
N LEU A 12 -11.89 -10.16 3.25
CA LEU A 12 -11.45 -11.45 3.78
C LEU A 12 -11.81 -12.61 2.84
N LYS A 13 -12.98 -12.57 2.20
CA LYS A 13 -13.39 -13.55 1.20
C LYS A 13 -12.42 -13.55 0.01
N TYR A 14 -12.14 -12.37 -0.55
CA TYR A 14 -11.24 -12.19 -1.68
C TYR A 14 -9.83 -12.71 -1.39
N ILE A 15 -9.25 -12.40 -0.23
CA ILE A 15 -7.91 -12.89 0.17
C ILE A 15 -7.87 -14.42 0.20
N ARG A 16 -8.92 -15.07 0.72
CA ARG A 16 -8.99 -16.54 0.81
C ARG A 16 -9.17 -17.17 -0.56
N GLU A 17 -10.07 -16.63 -1.39
CA GLU A 17 -10.36 -17.15 -2.73
C GLU A 17 -9.15 -17.06 -3.65
N HIS A 18 -8.36 -15.99 -3.54
CA HIS A 18 -7.14 -15.80 -4.34
C HIS A 18 -5.85 -16.29 -3.65
N ASN A 19 -5.95 -16.93 -2.48
CA ASN A 19 -4.82 -17.48 -1.73
C ASN A 19 -3.66 -16.48 -1.53
N LEU A 20 -3.97 -15.21 -1.27
CA LEU A 20 -2.99 -14.14 -1.14
C LEU A 20 -2.27 -14.25 0.22
N LYS A 21 -1.14 -14.95 0.25
CA LYS A 21 -0.39 -15.25 1.48
C LYS A 21 0.94 -14.51 1.60
N ASP A 22 1.51 -14.08 0.47
CA ASP A 22 2.86 -13.53 0.44
C ASP A 22 2.93 -12.08 0.94
N TRP A 23 1.80 -11.37 0.95
CA TRP A 23 1.72 -9.97 1.31
C TRP A 23 0.99 -9.78 2.63
N ILE A 24 1.36 -8.74 3.38
CA ILE A 24 0.62 -8.34 4.58
C ILE A 24 -0.67 -7.63 4.14
N HIS A 25 -1.83 -8.16 4.52
CA HIS A 25 -3.14 -7.59 4.22
C HIS A 25 -3.76 -6.94 5.46
N VAL A 26 -4.04 -5.63 5.38
CA VAL A 26 -4.57 -4.84 6.50
C VAL A 26 -5.81 -4.04 6.08
N TYR A 27 -6.61 -3.66 7.06
CA TYR A 27 -7.76 -2.77 6.90
C TYR A 27 -7.89 -1.89 8.15
N GLN A 28 -8.43 -0.68 7.98
CA GLN A 28 -8.77 0.19 9.11
C GLN A 28 -10.12 -0.26 9.70
N THR A 29 -10.19 -0.41 11.02
CA THR A 29 -11.46 -0.72 11.70
C THR A 29 -12.34 0.52 11.78
N GLN A 30 -13.67 0.34 11.87
CA GLN A 30 -14.60 1.46 12.03
C GLN A 30 -14.27 2.30 13.27
N ALA A 31 -13.99 1.65 14.41
CA ALA A 31 -13.60 2.35 15.63
C ALA A 31 -12.33 3.19 15.47
N ALA A 32 -11.32 2.70 14.73
CA ALA A 32 -10.10 3.47 14.47
C ALA A 32 -10.36 4.65 13.53
N HIS A 33 -11.16 4.43 12.47
CA HIS A 33 -11.60 5.49 11.57
C HIS A 33 -12.34 6.60 12.33
N ASP A 34 -13.30 6.25 13.18
CA ASP A 34 -14.10 7.21 13.93
C ASP A 34 -13.26 7.96 14.97
N ALA A 35 -12.29 7.28 15.60
CA ALA A 35 -11.35 7.91 16.51
C ALA A 35 -10.42 8.92 15.79
N ASP A 36 -10.00 8.64 14.56
CA ASP A 36 -9.22 9.58 13.75
C ASP A 36 -10.07 10.76 13.29
N TYR A 37 -11.28 10.48 12.79
CA TYR A 37 -12.23 11.49 12.34
C TYR A 37 -12.61 12.48 13.46
N ASN A 38 -13.00 11.95 14.64
CA ASN A 38 -13.37 12.76 15.80
C ASN A 38 -12.19 13.56 16.36
N ALA A 39 -10.96 13.08 16.16
CA ALA A 39 -9.73 13.81 16.52
C ALA A 39 -9.28 14.81 15.44
N GLY A 40 -10.04 14.97 14.35
CA GLY A 40 -9.67 15.84 13.22
C GLY A 40 -8.40 15.39 12.49
N ARG A 41 -8.02 14.11 12.60
CA ARG A 41 -6.84 13.57 11.95
C ARG A 41 -7.13 13.20 10.49
N PRO A 42 -6.21 13.49 9.56
CA PRO A 42 -6.37 13.07 8.18
C PRO A 42 -6.37 11.55 8.07
N SER A 43 -7.27 11.02 7.24
CA SER A 43 -7.33 9.60 6.93
C SER A 43 -6.07 9.14 6.19
N TYR A 44 -5.79 7.83 6.20
CA TYR A 44 -4.70 7.27 5.40
C TYR A 44 -4.85 7.58 3.91
N LYS A 45 -6.08 7.67 3.38
CA LYS A 45 -6.31 8.03 1.97
C LYS A 45 -5.83 9.45 1.68
N GLN A 46 -6.05 10.39 2.60
CA GLN A 46 -5.54 11.76 2.48
C GLN A 46 -4.02 11.84 2.65
N LEU A 47 -3.48 11.15 3.66
CA LEU A 47 -2.03 11.14 3.93
C LEU A 47 -1.21 10.57 2.78
N TYR A 48 -1.74 9.56 2.10
CA TYR A 48 -1.07 8.91 0.97
C TYR A 48 -1.55 9.40 -0.39
N ASP A 49 -2.45 10.38 -0.46
CA ASP A 49 -3.01 10.90 -1.72
C ASP A 49 -3.63 9.80 -2.61
N VAL A 50 -4.49 8.98 -2.00
CA VAL A 50 -5.20 7.87 -2.66
C VAL A 50 -6.45 8.39 -3.34
N TYR A 51 -6.35 8.68 -4.64
CA TYR A 51 -7.48 9.16 -5.46
C TYR A 51 -8.00 8.12 -6.48
N GLN A 52 -7.22 7.05 -6.74
CA GLN A 52 -7.62 5.93 -7.60
C GLN A 52 -7.12 4.61 -7.02
N THR A 53 -7.73 3.49 -7.42
CA THR A 53 -7.28 2.14 -7.05
C THR A 53 -7.28 1.23 -8.27
N PRO A 54 -6.26 0.38 -8.47
CA PRO A 54 -5.12 0.15 -7.58
C PRO A 54 -4.02 1.22 -7.71
N MET A 55 -3.30 1.50 -6.61
CA MET A 55 -2.09 2.33 -6.59
C MET A 55 -1.00 1.62 -5.79
N LEU A 56 0.24 1.70 -6.28
CA LEU A 56 1.41 1.15 -5.61
C LEU A 56 2.37 2.27 -5.17
N TYR A 57 2.88 2.11 -3.95
CA TYR A 57 3.88 2.98 -3.33
C TYR A 57 5.11 2.14 -3.00
N LEU A 58 6.28 2.60 -3.42
CA LEU A 58 7.55 2.02 -3.01
C LEU A 58 8.20 2.91 -1.97
N LEU A 59 8.62 2.32 -0.85
CA LEU A 59 9.24 3.02 0.25
C LEU A 59 10.70 2.57 0.43
N ASP A 60 11.55 3.44 0.93
CA ASP A 60 12.88 3.07 1.42
C ASP A 60 12.82 2.53 2.88
N GLY A 61 13.96 2.11 3.43
CA GLY A 61 14.06 1.64 4.81
C GLY A 61 13.69 2.69 5.88
N ASN A 62 13.73 3.98 5.53
CA ASN A 62 13.34 5.10 6.37
C ASN A 62 11.86 5.49 6.19
N LYS A 63 11.08 4.69 5.43
CA LYS A 63 9.67 4.93 5.12
C LYS A 63 9.41 6.18 4.26
N ASN A 64 10.42 6.67 3.55
CA ASN A 64 10.21 7.71 2.54
C ASN A 64 9.66 7.09 1.28
N ILE A 65 8.71 7.76 0.62
CA ILE A 65 8.17 7.32 -0.66
C ILE A 65 9.18 7.63 -1.76
N ILE A 66 9.74 6.60 -2.38
CA ILE A 66 10.74 6.74 -3.46
C ILE A 66 10.15 6.58 -4.86
N ALA A 67 8.96 5.97 -4.95
CA ALA A 67 8.21 5.88 -6.20
C ALA A 67 6.69 5.80 -5.91
N LYS A 68 5.89 6.43 -6.77
CA LYS A 68 4.42 6.41 -6.75
C LYS A 68 3.90 6.02 -8.13
N LYS A 69 2.70 5.43 -8.18
CA LYS A 69 1.97 5.12 -9.44
C LYS A 69 2.77 4.22 -10.40
N LEU A 70 3.53 3.28 -9.85
CA LEU A 70 4.17 2.29 -10.68
C LEU A 70 3.10 1.34 -11.23
N ASN A 71 2.98 1.25 -12.55
CA ASN A 71 2.36 0.10 -13.17
C ASN A 71 3.23 -1.14 -12.88
N TYR A 72 2.65 -2.35 -12.90
CA TYR A 72 3.40 -3.57 -12.54
C TYR A 72 4.68 -3.73 -13.36
N GLU A 73 4.64 -3.38 -14.66
CA GLU A 73 5.81 -3.44 -15.56
C GLU A 73 6.92 -2.46 -15.15
N GLN A 74 6.53 -1.27 -14.68
CA GLN A 74 7.47 -0.24 -14.24
C GLN A 74 8.07 -0.57 -12.87
N LEU A 75 7.39 -1.38 -12.06
CA LEU A 75 7.90 -1.81 -10.76
C LEU A 75 9.11 -2.73 -10.93
N ASP A 76 9.01 -3.74 -11.79
CA ASP A 76 10.10 -4.69 -12.03
C ASP A 76 11.33 -3.96 -12.56
N GLU A 77 11.17 -3.09 -13.56
CA GLU A 77 12.26 -2.29 -14.11
C GLU A 77 12.90 -1.37 -13.05
N PHE A 78 12.10 -0.74 -12.20
CA PHE A 78 12.59 0.14 -11.14
C PHE A 78 13.37 -0.63 -10.06
N LEU A 79 12.87 -1.79 -9.65
CA LEU A 79 13.54 -2.67 -8.69
C LEU A 79 14.88 -3.15 -9.27
N ASP A 80 14.89 -3.56 -10.53
CA ASP A 80 16.10 -3.99 -11.24
C ASP A 80 17.17 -2.90 -11.26
N VAL A 81 16.80 -1.68 -11.62
CA VAL A 81 17.73 -0.53 -11.68
C VAL A 81 18.26 -0.19 -10.28
N LYS A 82 17.39 -0.19 -9.25
CA LYS A 82 17.79 0.14 -7.88
C LYS A 82 18.72 -0.92 -7.29
N MET A 83 18.38 -2.20 -7.43
CA MET A 83 19.21 -3.31 -6.94
C MET A 83 20.57 -3.38 -7.66
N LYS A 84 20.62 -3.07 -8.97
CA LYS A 84 21.89 -2.97 -9.72
C LYS A 84 22.76 -1.81 -9.26
N LYS A 85 22.17 -0.67 -8.85
CA LYS A 85 22.92 0.47 -8.30
C LYS A 85 23.49 0.17 -6.91
N GLU A 86 22.71 -0.43 -6.02
CA GLU A 86 23.20 -0.81 -4.68
C GLU A 86 24.37 -1.80 -4.74
N LYS A 87 24.33 -2.79 -5.65
CA LYS A 87 25.44 -3.75 -5.85
C LYS A 87 26.73 -3.13 -6.41
N LYS A 88 26.66 -1.99 -7.09
CA LYS A 88 27.86 -1.31 -7.64
C LYS A 88 28.54 -0.36 -6.65
N THR A 89 27.90 -0.11 -5.51
CA THR A 89 28.38 0.85 -4.51
C THR A 89 28.95 0.14 -3.26
N ASN A 90 29.12 -1.19 -3.34
CA ASN A 90 29.76 -2.06 -2.35
C ASN A 90 30.98 -2.75 -2.94
#